data_AF-A0A3Q0CTH7-F1
#
_entry.id   AF-A0A3Q0CTH7-F1
#
_cell.length_a   1.000
_cell.length_b   1.000
_cell.length_c   1.000
_cell.angle_alpha   90.00
_cell.angle_beta   90.00
_cell.angle_gamma   90.00
#
_symmetry.space_group_name_H-M   'P 1'
#
loop_
_entity.id
_entity.type
_entity.pdbx_description
1 polymer ?
#
loop_
_entity_poly.entity_id
_entity_poly.type
_entity_poly.pdbx_seq_one_letter_code
_entity_poly.pdbx_strand_id
1 'polypeptide(L)'
;MGHKVVVFDISVVRTLWETRVKKHKAWQKKEAERLEKSALEKIKEEWDFVAECRRKGVPQAQYCKNGFVDTNTRLLDKIERNSVARQRSRVKDRDKRSNPFVFELSGAQWKELPDSLKEQTHLKEWHIHSTRIQTIPAYIKLFQAMKILDLPKNQITCLPAEIGRLKNLKELNVSFNHLRSIPPELGDCENLERLDCSGNLDLMELPFELSNLKQVTFVDISANKFSSVPICVLRMCRLQWLDISNNNLSDLPQDIDRLEELQSLLLYKNKLTYLPQAMLNLKKLTLLVVSGDDLVELPTALCDASTPLKFISLMDNPIDKTQCQDMDETIESEQDRQHFDKEFMKAYIEDLREREAVPSYTTKVSFSLQL
;
A
#
# COMPACT_ATOMS: atom_id res chain seq x y z
N MET A 1 -33.75 -32.19 -65.56
CA MET A 1 -34.84 -32.25 -64.56
C MET A 1 -34.24 -32.53 -63.18
N GLY A 2 -34.50 -31.66 -62.20
CA GLY A 2 -34.42 -31.92 -60.76
C GLY A 2 -33.04 -31.96 -60.09
N HIS A 3 -32.53 -30.81 -59.60
CA HIS A 3 -31.52 -30.81 -58.53
C HIS A 3 -32.21 -31.08 -57.19
N LYS A 4 -31.91 -32.22 -56.55
CA LYS A 4 -32.36 -32.54 -55.19
C LYS A 4 -31.61 -31.66 -54.19
N VAL A 5 -32.31 -30.74 -53.55
CA VAL A 5 -31.82 -30.03 -52.35
C VAL A 5 -32.08 -30.93 -51.14
N VAL A 6 -31.02 -31.33 -50.43
CA VAL A 6 -31.13 -32.04 -49.16
C VAL A 6 -31.37 -31.00 -48.07
N VAL A 7 -32.61 -30.92 -47.59
CA VAL A 7 -32.97 -30.12 -46.41
C VAL A 7 -32.69 -30.97 -45.18
N PHE A 8 -31.76 -30.53 -44.33
CA PHE A 8 -31.53 -31.17 -43.03
C PHE A 8 -32.61 -30.73 -42.05
N ASP A 9 -33.21 -31.68 -41.33
CA ASP A 9 -34.22 -31.41 -40.31
C ASP A 9 -33.56 -30.96 -39.00
N ILE A 10 -33.50 -29.64 -38.79
CA ILE A 10 -32.85 -28.98 -37.64
C ILE A 10 -33.66 -29.18 -36.34
N SER A 11 -34.87 -29.76 -36.44
CA SER A 11 -35.77 -30.03 -35.30
C SER A 11 -35.15 -30.97 -34.26
N VAL A 12 -34.31 -31.91 -34.70
CA VAL A 12 -33.61 -32.87 -33.81
C VAL A 12 -32.51 -32.18 -32.99
N VAL A 13 -31.79 -31.22 -33.57
CA VAL A 13 -30.74 -30.47 -32.85
C VAL A 13 -31.37 -29.51 -31.85
N ARG A 14 -32.47 -28.86 -32.23
CA ARG A 14 -33.21 -27.95 -31.35
C ARG A 14 -33.77 -28.67 -30.13
N THR A 15 -34.38 -29.84 -30.31
CA THR A 15 -34.93 -30.64 -29.20
C THR A 15 -33.84 -31.14 -28.25
N LEU A 16 -32.67 -31.53 -28.76
CA LEU A 16 -31.51 -31.88 -27.93
C LEU A 16 -30.98 -30.69 -27.12
N TRP A 17 -30.91 -29.50 -27.74
CA TRP A 17 -30.45 -28.29 -27.06
C TRP A 17 -31.43 -27.83 -25.97
N GLU A 18 -32.73 -27.83 -26.26
CA GLU A 18 -33.79 -27.50 -25.28
C GLU A 18 -33.79 -28.47 -24.10
N THR A 19 -33.52 -29.76 -24.33
CA THR A 19 -33.39 -30.77 -23.27
C THR A 19 -32.16 -30.49 -22.39
N ARG A 20 -31.03 -30.11 -23.00
CA ARG A 20 -29.79 -29.80 -22.28
C ARG A 20 -29.92 -28.52 -21.44
N VAL A 21 -30.58 -27.50 -21.97
CA VAL A 21 -30.87 -26.24 -21.25
C VAL A 21 -31.82 -26.48 -20.07
N LYS A 22 -32.87 -27.29 -20.25
CA LYS A 22 -33.76 -27.69 -19.14
C LYS A 22 -33.02 -28.45 -18.05
N LYS A 23 -32.14 -29.37 -18.42
CA LYS A 23 -31.32 -30.15 -17.47
C LYS A 23 -30.34 -29.25 -16.71
N HIS A 24 -29.73 -28.27 -17.36
CA HIS A 24 -28.83 -27.31 -16.73
C HIS A 24 -29.56 -26.39 -15.73
N LYS A 25 -30.73 -25.86 -16.10
CA LYS A 25 -31.56 -25.06 -15.18
C LYS A 25 -32.06 -25.87 -13.97
N ALA A 26 -32.42 -27.13 -14.18
CA ALA A 26 -32.83 -28.02 -13.09
C ALA A 26 -31.66 -28.34 -12.13
N TRP A 27 -30.45 -28.50 -12.67
CA TRP A 27 -29.25 -28.68 -11.86
C TRP A 27 -28.92 -27.43 -11.04
N GLN A 28 -28.95 -26.23 -11.65
CA GLN A 28 -28.73 -24.98 -10.91
C GLN A 28 -29.76 -24.76 -9.80
N LYS A 29 -31.03 -25.08 -10.05
CA LYS A 29 -32.07 -24.97 -9.01
C LYS A 29 -31.83 -25.96 -7.87
N LYS A 30 -31.44 -27.20 -8.15
CA LYS A 30 -31.09 -28.19 -7.12
C LYS A 30 -29.84 -27.81 -6.35
N GLU A 31 -28.84 -27.22 -6.99
CA GLU A 31 -27.61 -26.78 -6.32
C GLU A 31 -27.86 -25.56 -5.43
N ALA A 32 -28.73 -24.64 -5.86
CA ALA A 32 -29.20 -23.53 -5.04
C ALA A 32 -30.01 -24.02 -3.82
N GLU A 33 -30.95 -24.94 -4.03
CA GLU A 33 -31.70 -25.57 -2.92
C GLU A 33 -30.78 -26.39 -1.99
N ARG A 34 -29.69 -26.97 -2.52
CA ARG A 34 -28.67 -27.67 -1.71
C ARG A 34 -27.84 -26.68 -0.90
N LEU A 35 -27.50 -25.52 -1.45
CA LEU A 35 -26.80 -24.45 -0.73
C LEU A 35 -27.67 -23.88 0.40
N GLU A 36 -28.93 -23.56 0.10
CA GLU A 36 -29.92 -23.02 1.04
C GLU A 36 -30.26 -24.01 2.17
N LYS A 37 -30.27 -25.31 1.87
CA LYS A 37 -30.44 -26.37 2.88
C LYS A 37 -29.15 -26.78 3.58
N SER A 38 -27.98 -26.35 3.11
CA SER A 38 -26.71 -26.73 3.71
C SER A 38 -26.48 -25.94 4.99
N ALA A 39 -26.07 -26.62 6.06
CA ALA A 39 -25.81 -26.07 7.39
C ALA A 39 -24.81 -24.88 7.40
N LEU A 40 -24.16 -24.58 6.27
CA LEU A 40 -23.26 -23.45 6.06
C LEU A 40 -23.89 -22.08 6.32
N GLU A 41 -25.17 -21.86 5.98
CA GLU A 41 -25.80 -20.54 6.19
C GLU A 41 -26.12 -20.31 7.67
N LYS A 42 -26.60 -21.35 8.37
CA LYS A 42 -26.76 -21.33 9.83
C LYS A 42 -25.42 -21.17 10.56
N ILE A 43 -24.38 -21.87 10.10
CA ILE A 43 -23.03 -21.72 10.64
C ILE A 43 -22.55 -20.28 10.42
N LYS A 44 -22.79 -19.69 9.25
CA LYS A 44 -22.42 -18.30 8.96
C LYS A 44 -23.13 -17.31 9.88
N GLU A 45 -24.44 -17.47 10.09
CA GLU A 45 -25.21 -16.65 11.04
C GLU A 45 -24.70 -16.81 12.48
N GLU A 46 -24.37 -18.02 12.90
CA GLU A 46 -23.77 -18.29 14.22
C GLU A 46 -22.40 -17.60 14.36
N TRP A 47 -21.56 -17.64 13.32
CA TRP A 47 -20.25 -16.96 13.32
C TRP A 47 -20.37 -15.44 13.34
N ASP A 48 -21.28 -14.87 12.57
CA ASP A 48 -21.54 -13.42 12.55
C ASP A 48 -22.04 -12.93 13.92
N PHE A 49 -22.91 -13.70 14.58
CA PHE A 49 -23.38 -13.42 15.94
C PHE A 49 -22.25 -13.48 16.97
N VAL A 50 -21.38 -14.50 16.91
CA VAL A 50 -20.21 -14.62 17.79
C VAL A 50 -19.22 -13.48 17.57
N ALA A 51 -18.99 -13.07 16.33
CA ALA A 51 -18.13 -11.94 15.99
C ALA A 51 -18.67 -10.63 16.58
N GLU A 52 -19.99 -10.43 16.54
CA GLU A 52 -20.63 -9.27 17.13
C GLU A 52 -20.56 -9.27 18.67
N CYS A 53 -20.77 -10.42 19.33
CA CYS A 53 -20.61 -10.54 20.78
C CYS A 53 -19.17 -10.26 21.24
N ARG A 54 -18.16 -10.73 20.49
CA ARG A 54 -16.74 -10.45 20.78
C ARG A 54 -16.41 -8.96 20.62
N ARG A 55 -16.90 -8.33 19.55
CA ARG A 55 -16.74 -6.87 19.32
C ARG A 55 -17.35 -6.03 20.44
N LYS A 56 -18.45 -6.49 21.06
CA LYS A 56 -19.12 -5.81 22.18
C LYS A 56 -18.60 -6.23 23.56
N GLY A 57 -17.59 -7.11 23.64
CA GLY A 57 -16.93 -7.50 24.88
C GLY A 57 -17.74 -8.44 25.79
N VAL A 58 -18.65 -9.24 25.22
CA VAL A 58 -19.47 -10.20 25.97
C VAL A 58 -18.66 -11.49 26.23
N PRO A 59 -18.57 -11.99 27.47
CA PRO A 59 -17.86 -13.23 27.77
C PRO A 59 -18.50 -14.45 27.10
N GLN A 60 -17.66 -15.35 26.57
CA GLN A 60 -18.08 -16.51 25.78
C GLN A 60 -19.08 -17.44 26.50
N ALA A 61 -19.00 -17.54 27.83
CA ALA A 61 -19.91 -18.34 28.66
C ALA A 61 -21.38 -17.87 28.61
N GLN A 62 -21.65 -16.66 28.12
CA GLN A 62 -22.97 -16.04 28.17
C GLN A 62 -23.83 -16.33 26.93
N TYR A 63 -23.21 -16.67 25.80
CA TYR A 63 -23.89 -16.97 24.53
C TYR A 63 -23.57 -18.37 23.97
N CYS A 64 -22.57 -19.08 24.51
CA CYS A 64 -22.34 -20.50 24.24
C CYS A 64 -22.85 -21.34 25.41
N LYS A 65 -23.91 -22.14 25.21
CA LYS A 65 -24.37 -23.16 26.16
C LYS A 65 -24.21 -24.54 25.54
N ASN A 66 -23.48 -25.42 26.21
CA ASN A 66 -23.25 -26.82 25.79
C ASN A 66 -22.76 -26.99 24.34
N GLY A 67 -21.90 -26.08 23.86
CA GLY A 67 -21.30 -26.16 22.53
C GLY A 67 -22.15 -25.59 21.38
N PHE A 68 -23.36 -25.09 21.66
CA PHE A 68 -24.21 -24.41 20.67
C PHE A 68 -24.33 -22.91 20.98
N VAL A 69 -24.37 -22.09 19.92
CA VAL A 69 -24.53 -20.63 20.00
C VAL A 69 -26.03 -20.32 20.11
N ASP A 70 -26.45 -19.72 21.23
CA ASP A 70 -27.86 -19.32 21.42
C ASP A 70 -28.11 -18.00 20.68
N THR A 71 -28.76 -18.07 19.51
CA THR A 71 -29.07 -16.92 18.64
C THR A 71 -30.27 -16.10 19.09
N ASN A 72 -30.76 -16.28 20.32
CA ASN A 72 -31.89 -15.51 20.85
C ASN A 72 -31.58 -14.00 20.92
N THR A 73 -32.29 -13.23 20.09
CA THR A 73 -32.26 -11.76 20.01
C THR A 73 -32.50 -11.04 21.34
N ARG A 74 -33.11 -11.72 22.33
CA ARG A 74 -33.35 -11.18 23.69
C ARG A 74 -32.10 -10.97 24.54
N LEU A 75 -30.96 -11.57 24.20
CA LEU A 75 -29.68 -11.33 24.91
C LEU A 75 -29.06 -9.97 24.56
N LEU A 76 -29.21 -9.53 23.31
CA LEU A 76 -28.70 -8.24 22.84
C LEU A 76 -29.46 -7.06 23.47
N ASP A 77 -30.80 -7.14 23.53
CA ASP A 77 -31.65 -6.11 24.16
C ASP A 77 -31.38 -5.93 25.67
N LYS A 78 -31.04 -7.02 26.37
CA LYS A 78 -30.69 -6.96 27.80
C LYS A 78 -29.32 -6.31 28.05
N ILE A 79 -28.41 -6.38 27.08
CA ILE A 79 -27.07 -5.79 27.16
C ILE A 79 -27.11 -4.29 26.83
N GLU A 80 -27.97 -3.86 25.90
CA GLU A 80 -28.14 -2.43 25.58
C GLU A 80 -28.61 -1.59 26.78
N ARG A 81 -29.50 -2.13 27.63
CA ARG A 81 -29.92 -1.45 28.86
C ARG A 81 -28.80 -1.36 29.90
N ASN A 82 -27.87 -2.32 29.91
CA ASN A 82 -26.73 -2.34 30.85
C ASN A 82 -25.51 -1.56 30.33
N SER A 83 -25.36 -1.36 29.02
CA SER A 83 -24.29 -0.52 28.44
C SER A 83 -24.50 0.97 28.73
N VAL A 84 -25.75 1.45 28.74
CA VAL A 84 -26.08 2.84 29.12
C VAL A 84 -25.73 3.09 30.60
N ALA A 85 -25.91 2.10 31.47
CA ALA A 85 -25.53 2.19 32.88
C ALA A 85 -24.00 2.15 33.10
N ARG A 86 -23.25 1.38 32.30
CA ARG A 86 -21.77 1.28 32.37
C ARG A 86 -21.04 2.47 31.73
N GLN A 87 -21.65 3.19 30.80
CA GLN A 87 -21.08 4.45 30.26
C GLN A 87 -21.05 5.57 31.31
N ARG A 88 -21.91 5.54 32.34
CA ARG A 88 -21.86 6.51 33.45
C ARG A 88 -20.80 6.18 34.52
N SER A 89 -20.34 4.93 34.62
CA SER A 89 -19.39 4.50 35.67
C SER A 89 -17.95 4.28 35.20
N ARG A 90 -17.67 4.22 33.89
CA ARG A 90 -16.30 4.10 33.34
C ARG A 90 -15.55 5.42 33.14
N VAL A 91 -16.15 6.56 33.50
CA VAL A 91 -15.51 7.89 33.48
C VAL A 91 -14.60 8.11 34.70
N LYS A 92 -14.52 7.16 35.66
CA LYS A 92 -13.80 7.36 36.93
C LYS A 92 -12.60 6.43 37.21
N ASP A 93 -12.09 5.68 36.23
CA ASP A 93 -10.97 4.76 36.49
C ASP A 93 -9.88 4.73 35.40
N ARG A 94 -9.44 5.93 35.00
CA ARG A 94 -8.17 6.13 34.28
C ARG A 94 -7.36 7.27 34.92
N ASP A 95 -7.08 7.14 36.21
CA ASP A 95 -5.97 7.86 36.84
C ASP A 95 -4.64 7.20 36.45
N LYS A 96 -4.26 7.34 35.18
CA LYS A 96 -2.86 7.34 34.77
C LYS A 96 -2.54 8.78 34.42
N ARG A 97 -1.94 9.51 35.38
CA ARG A 97 -1.33 10.86 35.25
C ARG A 97 -1.38 11.43 33.82
N SER A 98 -2.57 11.89 33.39
CA SER A 98 -2.69 12.51 32.07
C SER A 98 -2.08 13.89 32.22
N ASN A 99 -0.95 14.12 31.56
CA ASN A 99 -0.31 15.41 31.55
C ASN A 99 -1.35 16.42 31.03
N PRO A 100 -1.66 17.52 31.75
CA PRO A 100 -2.79 18.39 31.42
C PRO A 100 -2.68 19.08 30.05
N PHE A 101 -1.53 18.97 29.38
CA PHE A 101 -1.28 19.52 28.06
C PHE A 101 -1.42 18.50 26.92
N VAL A 102 -1.76 17.25 27.24
CA VAL A 102 -1.78 16.13 26.29
C VAL A 102 -3.21 15.67 26.05
N PHE A 103 -3.58 15.58 24.77
CA PHE A 103 -4.86 15.05 24.33
C PHE A 103 -4.65 13.71 23.63
N GLU A 104 -5.21 12.64 24.20
CA GLU A 104 -5.15 11.30 23.64
C GLU A 104 -6.52 10.85 23.13
N LEU A 105 -6.56 10.39 21.88
CA LEU A 105 -7.78 9.85 21.27
C LEU A 105 -7.46 8.56 20.51
N SER A 106 -8.17 7.49 20.82
CA SER A 106 -7.93 6.21 20.15
C SER A 106 -9.19 5.40 19.93
N GLY A 107 -9.16 4.58 18.88
CA GLY A 107 -10.18 3.60 18.57
C GLY A 107 -11.05 3.96 17.36
N ALA A 108 -11.45 2.91 16.65
CA ALA A 108 -12.13 2.98 15.35
C ALA A 108 -13.56 3.55 15.41
N GLN A 109 -14.09 3.83 16.61
CA GLN A 109 -15.39 4.48 16.78
C GLN A 109 -15.37 5.97 16.42
N TRP A 110 -14.21 6.62 16.51
CA TRP A 110 -14.09 8.06 16.25
C TRP A 110 -14.02 8.31 14.75
N LYS A 111 -15.05 8.96 14.20
CA LYS A 111 -15.09 9.42 12.81
C LYS A 111 -14.70 10.89 12.68
N GLU A 112 -14.87 11.67 13.75
CA GLU A 112 -14.62 13.10 13.81
C GLU A 112 -14.03 13.44 15.18
N LEU A 113 -13.35 14.59 15.27
CA LEU A 113 -12.85 15.11 16.54
C LEU A 113 -14.00 15.72 17.36
N PRO A 114 -13.96 15.61 18.70
CA PRO A 114 -15.00 16.19 19.54
C PRO A 114 -15.00 17.72 19.47
N ASP A 115 -16.19 18.33 19.35
CA ASP A 115 -16.34 19.78 19.24
C ASP A 115 -15.78 20.56 20.45
N SER A 116 -15.74 19.94 21.63
CA SER A 116 -15.16 20.52 22.84
C SER A 116 -13.66 20.73 22.76
N LEU A 117 -12.97 20.06 21.82
CA LEU A 117 -11.52 20.19 21.63
C LEU A 117 -11.14 21.64 21.31
N LYS A 118 -12.00 22.37 20.58
CA LYS A 118 -11.78 23.78 20.21
C LYS A 118 -11.56 24.71 21.40
N GLU A 119 -12.06 24.36 22.58
CA GLU A 119 -11.97 25.16 23.81
C GLU A 119 -10.70 24.84 24.61
N GLN A 120 -9.99 23.77 24.26
CA GLN A 120 -8.82 23.27 24.99
C GLN A 120 -7.50 23.81 24.39
N THR A 121 -7.44 25.11 24.10
CA THR A 121 -6.28 25.75 23.43
C THR A 121 -4.97 25.68 24.23
N HIS A 122 -5.03 25.28 25.50
CA HIS A 122 -3.86 25.02 26.35
C HIS A 122 -3.11 23.74 25.96
N LEU A 123 -3.72 22.84 25.20
CA LEU A 123 -3.11 21.60 24.75
C LEU A 123 -1.88 21.87 23.87
N LYS A 124 -0.83 21.10 24.12
CA LYS A 124 0.45 21.18 23.42
C LYS A 124 0.71 19.95 22.58
N GLU A 125 0.08 18.82 22.91
CA GLU A 125 0.36 17.54 22.26
C GLU A 125 -0.96 16.84 21.96
N TRP A 126 -1.12 16.41 20.72
CA TRP A 126 -2.23 15.58 20.28
C TRP A 126 -1.68 14.22 19.87
N HIS A 127 -2.19 13.16 20.47
CA HIS A 127 -1.88 11.77 20.13
C HIS A 127 -3.18 11.08 19.74
N ILE A 128 -3.43 11.01 18.44
CA ILE A 128 -4.67 10.49 17.87
C ILE A 128 -4.33 9.34 16.95
N HIS A 129 -4.63 8.11 17.38
CA HIS A 129 -4.22 6.93 16.64
C HIS A 129 -5.34 5.93 16.44
N SER A 130 -5.30 5.22 15.32
CA SER A 130 -6.24 4.12 15.03
C SER A 130 -7.71 4.56 15.06
N THR A 131 -7.99 5.76 14.54
CA THR A 131 -9.36 6.28 14.38
C THR A 131 -9.79 6.24 12.91
N ARG A 132 -11.02 6.67 12.63
CA ARG A 132 -11.57 6.82 11.28
C ARG A 132 -11.75 8.29 10.90
N ILE A 133 -10.96 9.18 11.52
CA ILE A 133 -10.98 10.61 11.23
C ILE A 133 -10.41 10.85 9.83
N GLN A 134 -11.17 11.58 9.02
CA GLN A 134 -10.82 11.87 7.63
C GLN A 134 -10.26 13.28 7.42
N THR A 135 -10.61 14.22 8.29
CA THR A 135 -10.22 15.62 8.15
C THR A 135 -9.78 16.18 9.50
N ILE A 136 -8.73 16.98 9.46
CA ILE A 136 -8.35 17.82 10.59
C ILE A 136 -9.09 19.15 10.45
N PRO A 137 -9.81 19.61 11.48
CA PRO A 137 -10.60 20.82 11.39
C PRO A 137 -9.73 22.08 11.38
N ALA A 138 -10.18 23.11 10.65
CA ALA A 138 -9.50 24.39 10.50
C ALA A 138 -9.27 25.15 11.82
N TYR A 139 -10.01 24.81 12.88
CA TYR A 139 -9.77 25.39 14.21
C TYR A 139 -8.43 24.97 14.83
N ILE A 140 -7.66 24.07 14.19
CA ILE A 140 -6.31 23.71 14.64
C ILE A 140 -5.39 24.95 14.78
N LYS A 141 -5.63 26.02 14.02
CA LYS A 141 -4.90 27.31 14.19
C LYS A 141 -5.01 27.92 15.58
N LEU A 142 -6.00 27.53 16.39
CA LEU A 142 -6.18 28.05 17.74
C LEU A 142 -5.14 27.52 18.73
N PHE A 143 -4.49 26.38 18.43
CA PHE A 143 -3.51 25.74 19.32
C PHE A 143 -2.11 26.30 19.09
N GLN A 144 -1.91 27.60 19.32
CA GLN A 144 -0.64 28.28 19.07
C GLN A 144 0.54 27.72 19.87
N ALA A 145 0.28 27.06 21.00
CA ALA A 145 1.29 26.42 21.84
C ALA A 145 1.57 24.94 21.48
N MET A 146 0.95 24.43 20.41
CA MET A 146 1.12 23.04 19.96
C MET A 146 2.57 22.75 19.58
N LYS A 147 3.08 21.63 20.06
CA LYS A 147 4.44 21.12 19.85
C LYS A 147 4.45 19.79 19.11
N ILE A 148 3.49 18.91 19.42
CA ILE A 148 3.43 17.56 18.85
C ILE A 148 2.04 17.33 18.28
N LEU A 149 1.98 16.95 17.01
CA LEU A 149 0.78 16.52 16.33
C LEU A 149 1.01 15.11 15.79
N ASP A 150 0.66 14.11 16.60
CA ASP A 150 0.81 12.69 16.31
C ASP A 150 -0.55 12.11 15.90
N LEU A 151 -0.72 11.86 14.61
CA LEU A 151 -1.96 11.41 13.97
C LEU A 151 -1.80 10.09 13.16
N PRO A 152 -1.10 9.06 13.65
CA PRO A 152 -0.79 7.88 12.86
C PRO A 152 -2.00 6.95 12.71
N LYS A 153 -2.07 6.22 11.59
CA LYS A 153 -3.10 5.18 11.36
C LYS A 153 -4.53 5.72 11.46
N ASN A 154 -4.80 6.85 10.83
CA ASN A 154 -6.17 7.38 10.68
C ASN A 154 -6.59 7.29 9.20
N GLN A 155 -7.65 8.01 8.80
CA GLN A 155 -8.12 8.04 7.41
C GLN A 155 -7.97 9.43 6.79
N ILE A 156 -6.99 10.21 7.27
CA ILE A 156 -6.87 11.62 6.92
C ILE A 156 -6.53 11.75 5.44
N THR A 157 -7.33 12.50 4.69
CA THR A 157 -7.18 12.67 3.23
C THR A 157 -6.44 13.95 2.85
N CYS A 158 -6.54 14.99 3.68
CA CYS A 158 -5.83 16.25 3.53
C CYS A 158 -5.53 16.89 4.88
N LEU A 159 -4.44 17.68 4.92
CA LEU A 159 -4.16 18.58 6.04
C LEU A 159 -4.68 20.00 5.69
N PRO A 160 -5.28 20.71 6.66
CA PRO A 160 -5.76 22.07 6.45
C PRO A 160 -4.58 23.05 6.31
N ALA A 161 -4.74 24.09 5.47
CA ALA A 161 -3.76 25.18 5.31
C ALA A 161 -3.45 25.88 6.65
N GLU A 162 -4.42 25.88 7.57
CA GLU A 162 -4.27 26.41 8.92
C GLU A 162 -3.15 25.78 9.74
N ILE A 163 -2.62 24.61 9.35
CA ILE A 163 -1.48 23.98 10.01
C ILE A 163 -0.24 24.90 10.04
N GLY A 164 -0.07 25.76 9.03
CA GLY A 164 1.03 26.74 8.98
C GLY A 164 1.02 27.79 10.09
N ARG A 165 -0.11 27.92 10.82
CA ARG A 165 -0.20 28.81 12.00
C ARG A 165 0.44 28.21 13.26
N LEU A 166 0.76 26.92 13.26
CA LEU A 166 1.37 26.22 14.39
C LEU A 166 2.88 26.47 14.47
N LYS A 167 3.29 27.72 14.71
CA LYS A 167 4.71 28.13 14.70
C LYS A 167 5.58 27.43 15.75
N ASN A 168 4.99 26.83 16.78
CA ASN A 168 5.70 26.07 17.83
C ASN A 168 5.74 24.55 17.58
N LEU A 169 5.18 24.08 16.46
CA LEU A 169 5.14 22.66 16.12
C LEU A 169 6.57 22.16 15.88
N LYS A 170 6.95 21.12 16.63
CA LYS A 170 8.25 20.44 16.55
C LYS A 170 8.12 19.09 15.87
N GLU A 171 7.03 18.38 16.10
CA GLU A 171 6.83 17.04 15.55
C GLU A 171 5.48 16.94 14.88
N LEU A 172 5.48 16.52 13.61
CA LEU A 172 4.29 16.18 12.85
C LEU A 172 4.42 14.74 12.38
N ASN A 173 3.51 13.89 12.85
CA ASN A 173 3.38 12.52 12.37
C ASN A 173 1.98 12.32 11.81
N VAL A 174 1.91 12.09 10.51
CA VAL A 174 0.69 11.79 9.75
C VAL A 174 0.86 10.47 8.99
N SER A 175 1.65 9.55 9.55
CA SER A 175 1.92 8.25 8.97
C SER A 175 0.67 7.37 8.86
N PHE A 176 0.66 6.47 7.89
CA PHE A 176 -0.42 5.50 7.64
C PHE A 176 -1.80 6.16 7.53
N ASN A 177 -1.89 7.24 6.75
CA ASN A 177 -3.13 7.93 6.38
C ASN A 177 -3.41 7.76 4.87
N HIS A 178 -4.26 8.63 4.31
CA HIS A 178 -4.61 8.64 2.88
C HIS A 178 -4.32 10.01 2.26
N LEU A 179 -3.25 10.67 2.71
CA LEU A 179 -2.87 11.99 2.22
C LEU A 179 -2.44 11.92 0.75
N ARG A 180 -3.07 12.74 -0.09
CA ARG A 180 -2.68 12.90 -1.50
C ARG A 180 -1.68 14.04 -1.72
N SER A 181 -1.72 15.03 -0.86
CA SER A 181 -0.84 16.20 -0.89
C SER A 181 -0.62 16.75 0.51
N ILE A 182 0.48 17.48 0.66
CA ILE A 182 0.80 18.26 1.85
C ILE A 182 0.56 19.75 1.51
N PRO A 183 -0.10 20.53 2.37
CA PRO A 183 -0.33 21.95 2.12
C PRO A 183 1.00 22.72 2.13
N PRO A 184 1.21 23.68 1.20
CA PRO A 184 2.42 24.50 1.16
C PRO A 184 2.63 25.30 2.45
N GLU A 185 1.55 25.65 3.15
CA GLU A 185 1.57 26.34 4.44
C GLU A 185 2.26 25.54 5.53
N LEU A 186 2.45 24.22 5.39
CA LEU A 186 3.28 23.48 6.35
C LEU A 186 4.72 24.03 6.39
N GLY A 187 5.20 24.61 5.29
CA GLY A 187 6.49 25.31 5.22
C GLY A 187 6.63 26.49 6.19
N ASP A 188 5.53 27.02 6.71
CA ASP A 188 5.53 28.09 7.72
C ASP A 188 5.86 27.58 9.14
N CYS A 189 5.88 26.27 9.37
CA CYS A 189 6.21 25.68 10.68
C CYS A 189 7.73 25.62 10.89
N GLU A 190 8.39 26.78 10.96
CA GLU A 190 9.87 26.92 10.97
C GLU A 190 10.59 26.14 12.07
N ASN A 191 9.90 25.82 13.18
CA ASN A 191 10.43 25.06 14.31
C ASN A 191 10.24 23.54 14.19
N LEU A 192 9.74 23.04 13.06
CA LEU A 192 9.54 21.60 12.86
C LEU A 192 10.90 20.89 12.83
N GLU A 193 11.04 19.88 13.67
CA GLU A 193 12.25 19.06 13.86
C GLU A 193 12.04 17.65 13.28
N ARG A 194 10.82 17.13 13.32
CA ARG A 194 10.45 15.78 12.86
C ARG A 194 9.21 15.83 11.97
N LEU A 195 9.33 15.30 10.75
CA LEU A 195 8.24 15.14 9.80
C LEU A 195 8.11 13.67 9.39
N ASP A 196 6.98 13.06 9.70
CA ASP A 196 6.66 11.69 9.28
C ASP A 196 5.36 11.68 8.48
N CYS A 197 5.50 11.42 7.18
CA CYS A 197 4.41 11.27 6.22
C CYS A 197 4.41 9.87 5.58
N SER A 198 4.99 8.89 6.27
CA SER A 198 5.12 7.52 5.75
C SER A 198 3.77 6.84 5.52
N GLY A 199 3.69 5.91 4.56
CA GLY A 199 2.52 5.05 4.40
C GLY A 199 1.23 5.76 4.00
N ASN A 200 1.29 6.86 3.24
CA ASN A 200 0.11 7.56 2.72
C ASN A 200 -0.38 7.02 1.36
N LEU A 201 0.33 6.05 0.78
CA LEU A 201 0.01 5.26 -0.43
C LEU A 201 -0.10 6.06 -1.75
N ASP A 202 -0.62 7.28 -1.73
CA ASP A 202 -0.90 8.12 -2.90
C ASP A 202 -0.12 9.44 -2.92
N LEU A 203 0.71 9.70 -1.91
CA LEU A 203 1.55 10.90 -1.87
C LEU A 203 2.69 10.78 -2.91
N MET A 204 2.76 11.73 -3.84
CA MET A 204 3.71 11.71 -4.97
C MET A 204 4.71 12.86 -4.93
N GLU A 205 4.34 13.99 -4.34
CA GLU A 205 5.15 15.20 -4.30
C GLU A 205 5.01 15.92 -2.96
N LEU A 206 6.00 16.76 -2.67
CA LEU A 206 6.01 17.67 -1.54
C LEU A 206 6.13 19.10 -2.06
N PRO A 207 5.34 20.06 -1.56
CA PRO A 207 5.42 21.47 -1.98
C PRO A 207 6.81 22.05 -1.72
N PHE A 208 7.23 22.96 -2.59
CA PHE A 208 8.56 23.59 -2.53
C PHE A 208 8.74 24.44 -1.26
N GLU A 209 7.65 24.99 -0.73
CA GLU A 209 7.58 25.80 0.48
C GLU A 209 8.11 25.07 1.71
N LEU A 210 8.07 23.73 1.73
CA LEU A 210 8.69 22.92 2.80
C LEU A 210 10.22 23.10 2.87
N SER A 211 10.84 23.69 1.85
CA SER A 211 12.26 24.08 1.90
C SER A 211 12.58 25.12 2.98
N ASN A 212 11.57 25.81 3.52
CA ASN A 212 11.69 26.74 4.64
C ASN A 212 11.92 26.03 5.99
N LEU A 213 11.68 24.71 6.07
CA LEU A 213 11.82 23.92 7.29
C LEU A 213 13.30 23.63 7.62
N LYS A 214 14.02 24.66 8.08
CA LYS A 214 15.47 24.59 8.33
C LYS A 214 15.86 23.81 9.58
N GLN A 215 14.92 23.54 10.47
CA GLN A 215 15.15 22.82 11.73
C GLN A 215 14.90 21.31 11.63
N VAL A 216 14.40 20.83 10.49
CA VAL A 216 14.06 19.42 10.33
C VAL A 216 15.32 18.58 10.35
N THR A 217 15.32 17.59 11.25
CA THR A 217 16.39 16.61 11.45
C THR A 217 15.98 15.22 11.01
N PHE A 218 14.67 14.94 11.02
CA PHE A 218 14.11 13.64 10.64
C PHE A 218 12.98 13.82 9.63
N VAL A 219 13.10 13.13 8.49
CA VAL A 219 12.05 13.01 7.48
C VAL A 219 11.84 11.55 7.16
N ASP A 220 10.60 11.09 7.31
CA ASP A 220 10.16 9.80 6.80
C ASP A 220 9.01 10.01 5.80
N ILE A 221 9.28 9.66 4.55
CA ILE A 221 8.33 9.66 3.44
C ILE A 221 8.26 8.28 2.78
N SER A 222 8.62 7.23 3.53
CA SER A 222 8.58 5.85 3.06
C SER A 222 7.15 5.38 2.74
N ALA A 223 7.01 4.32 1.94
CA ALA A 223 5.72 3.72 1.58
C ALA A 223 4.74 4.70 0.93
N ASN A 224 5.23 5.44 -0.06
CA ASN A 224 4.49 6.41 -0.87
C ASN A 224 4.74 6.15 -2.36
N LYS A 225 4.51 7.14 -3.23
CA LYS A 225 4.69 7.03 -4.69
C LYS A 225 5.68 8.04 -5.25
N PHE A 226 6.67 8.47 -4.48
CA PHE A 226 7.70 9.40 -4.95
C PHE A 226 8.53 8.76 -6.07
N SER A 227 8.70 9.49 -7.18
CA SER A 227 9.54 9.09 -8.33
C SER A 227 10.97 9.63 -8.26
N SER A 228 11.18 10.69 -7.47
CA SER A 228 12.48 11.30 -7.19
C SER A 228 12.49 11.88 -5.77
N VAL A 229 13.69 12.16 -5.24
CA VAL A 229 13.83 12.87 -3.97
C VAL A 229 13.31 14.31 -4.13
N PRO A 230 12.32 14.76 -3.33
CA PRO A 230 11.76 16.10 -3.50
C PRO A 230 12.81 17.21 -3.27
N ILE A 231 12.80 18.24 -4.13
CA ILE A 231 13.76 19.36 -4.08
C ILE A 231 13.72 20.08 -2.71
N CYS A 232 12.55 20.13 -2.07
CA CYS A 232 12.41 20.73 -0.76
C CYS A 232 13.21 19.99 0.33
N VAL A 233 13.27 18.65 0.27
CA VAL A 233 14.06 17.82 1.19
C VAL A 233 15.55 18.10 1.03
N LEU A 234 16.04 18.25 -0.21
CA LEU A 234 17.44 18.61 -0.51
C LEU A 234 17.86 19.98 0.05
N ARG A 235 16.91 20.82 0.47
CA ARG A 235 17.15 22.14 1.08
C ARG A 235 17.06 22.15 2.60
N MET A 236 16.81 21.00 3.24
CA MET A 236 16.78 20.82 4.69
C MET A 236 18.19 20.56 5.22
N CYS A 237 18.98 21.63 5.41
CA CYS A 237 20.41 21.53 5.71
C CYS A 237 20.76 20.86 7.06
N ARG A 238 19.79 20.70 7.97
CA ARG A 238 19.97 20.03 9.27
C ARG A 238 19.48 18.58 9.28
N LEU A 239 19.08 18.05 8.13
CA LEU A 239 18.53 16.71 8.02
C LEU A 239 19.59 15.67 8.36
N GLN A 240 19.30 14.82 9.33
CA GLN A 240 20.18 13.74 9.81
C GLN A 240 19.66 12.37 9.39
N TRP A 241 18.34 12.21 9.34
CA TRP A 241 17.68 10.95 9.00
C TRP A 241 16.68 11.17 7.87
N LEU A 242 16.86 10.44 6.78
CA LEU A 242 15.97 10.45 5.63
C LEU A 242 15.58 9.02 5.25
N ASP A 243 14.29 8.72 5.36
CA ASP A 243 13.70 7.48 4.86
C ASP A 243 12.77 7.75 3.67
N ILE A 244 13.12 7.20 2.51
CA ILE A 244 12.32 7.22 1.27
C ILE A 244 12.14 5.77 0.77
N SER A 245 12.19 4.80 1.67
CA SER A 245 12.03 3.39 1.33
C SER A 245 10.62 3.09 0.79
N ASN A 246 10.46 2.03 0.00
CA ASN A 246 9.18 1.59 -0.55
C ASN A 246 8.47 2.70 -1.36
N ASN A 247 9.20 3.26 -2.31
CA ASN A 247 8.74 4.28 -3.26
C ASN A 247 9.06 3.84 -4.71
N ASN A 248 8.86 4.73 -5.68
CA ASN A 248 9.17 4.46 -7.09
C ASN A 248 10.40 5.26 -7.56
N LEU A 249 11.39 5.50 -6.68
CA LEU A 249 12.59 6.24 -7.06
C LEU A 249 13.34 5.48 -8.15
N SER A 250 13.56 6.13 -9.29
CA SER A 250 14.39 5.60 -10.38
C SER A 250 15.82 6.10 -10.34
N ASP A 251 16.03 7.25 -9.71
CA ASP A 251 17.33 7.93 -9.66
C ASP A 251 17.45 8.79 -8.39
N LEU A 252 18.68 9.10 -8.00
CA LEU A 252 19.02 10.04 -6.94
C LEU A 252 19.67 11.32 -7.55
N PRO A 253 19.22 12.51 -7.13
CA PRO A 253 19.75 13.76 -7.67
C PRO A 253 21.22 13.96 -7.28
N GLN A 254 22.01 14.55 -8.19
CA GLN A 254 23.41 14.94 -7.91
C GLN A 254 23.50 15.97 -6.75
N ASP A 255 22.46 16.77 -6.55
CA ASP A 255 22.34 17.75 -5.46
C ASP A 255 22.13 17.11 -4.06
N ILE A 256 22.22 15.77 -3.93
CA ILE A 256 22.09 15.07 -2.63
C ILE A 256 23.21 15.44 -1.64
N ASP A 257 24.36 15.86 -2.15
CA ASP A 257 25.53 16.30 -1.37
C ASP A 257 25.27 17.54 -0.50
N ARG A 258 24.21 18.30 -0.78
CA ARG A 258 23.76 19.43 0.06
C ARG A 258 23.30 19.02 1.45
N LEU A 259 22.98 17.75 1.66
CA LEU A 259 22.58 17.21 2.96
C LEU A 259 23.81 16.90 3.82
N GLU A 260 24.61 17.92 4.13
CA GLU A 260 25.90 17.79 4.82
C GLU A 260 25.80 17.12 6.21
N GLU A 261 24.64 17.26 6.87
CA GLU A 261 24.34 16.70 8.19
C GLU A 261 23.75 15.28 8.13
N LEU A 262 23.55 14.71 6.94
CA LEU A 262 22.86 13.43 6.79
C LEU A 262 23.71 12.29 7.36
N GLN A 263 23.13 11.58 8.32
CA GLN A 263 23.75 10.44 8.99
C GLN A 263 23.19 9.12 8.50
N SER A 264 21.94 9.11 8.04
CA SER A 264 21.27 7.88 7.64
C SER A 264 20.31 8.11 6.48
N LEU A 265 20.48 7.28 5.46
CA LEU A 265 19.71 7.33 4.24
C LEU A 265 19.15 5.93 3.95
N LEU A 266 17.83 5.81 4.01
CA LEU A 266 17.12 4.56 3.72
C LEU A 266 16.38 4.69 2.39
N LEU A 267 16.71 3.81 1.46
CA LEU A 267 16.23 3.77 0.08
C LEU A 267 15.77 2.35 -0.33
N TYR A 268 15.59 1.45 0.63
CA TYR A 268 15.15 0.08 0.38
C TYR A 268 13.80 0.04 -0.37
N LYS A 269 13.58 -0.94 -1.23
CA LYS A 269 12.40 -1.07 -2.09
C LYS A 269 12.15 0.17 -2.94
N ASN A 270 13.14 0.52 -3.75
CA ASN A 270 13.03 1.47 -4.85
C ASN A 270 13.56 0.83 -6.13
N LYS A 271 13.48 1.54 -7.25
CA LYS A 271 13.90 1.07 -8.58
C LYS A 271 15.20 1.75 -9.02
N LEU A 272 16.12 1.92 -8.07
CA LEU A 272 17.38 2.62 -8.29
C LEU A 272 18.34 1.72 -9.07
N THR A 273 18.85 2.22 -10.19
CA THR A 273 19.82 1.48 -11.02
C THR A 273 21.27 1.85 -10.71
N TYR A 274 21.51 3.06 -10.21
CA TYR A 274 22.84 3.55 -9.85
C TYR A 274 22.79 4.49 -8.64
N LEU A 275 23.94 4.67 -7.98
CA LEU A 275 24.13 5.69 -6.94
C LEU A 275 25.09 6.79 -7.44
N PRO A 276 24.75 8.09 -7.29
CA PRO A 276 25.58 9.17 -7.80
C PRO A 276 26.86 9.34 -6.99
N GLN A 277 27.94 9.74 -7.66
CA GLN A 277 29.23 10.03 -7.01
C GLN A 277 29.13 11.14 -5.95
N ALA A 278 28.14 12.03 -6.05
CA ALA A 278 27.85 13.05 -5.04
C ALA A 278 27.63 12.49 -3.62
N MET A 279 27.22 11.22 -3.48
CA MET A 279 27.11 10.57 -2.18
C MET A 279 28.44 10.46 -1.42
N LEU A 280 29.57 10.49 -2.12
CA LEU A 280 30.91 10.50 -1.51
C LEU A 280 31.18 11.79 -0.72
N ASN A 281 30.48 12.88 -1.03
CA ASN A 281 30.61 14.15 -0.32
C ASN A 281 29.86 14.17 1.02
N LEU A 282 29.02 13.16 1.30
CA LEU A 282 28.25 13.04 2.54
C LEU A 282 29.12 12.51 3.69
N LYS A 283 30.01 13.37 4.21
CA LYS A 283 31.03 13.01 5.22
C LYS A 283 30.46 12.46 6.54
N LYS A 284 29.21 12.79 6.86
CA LYS A 284 28.52 12.36 8.08
C LYS A 284 27.68 11.10 7.90
N LEU A 285 27.55 10.58 6.68
CA LEU A 285 26.71 9.42 6.38
C LEU A 285 27.31 8.16 7.02
N THR A 286 26.58 7.59 7.96
CA THR A 286 26.98 6.39 8.71
C THR A 286 26.17 5.17 8.36
N LEU A 287 24.96 5.33 7.79
CA LEU A 287 24.08 4.25 7.42
C LEU A 287 23.48 4.52 6.04
N LEU A 288 23.69 3.59 5.12
CA LEU A 288 23.08 3.61 3.81
C LEU A 288 22.42 2.26 3.56
N VAL A 289 21.11 2.26 3.39
CA VAL A 289 20.34 1.05 3.08
C VAL A 289 19.71 1.19 1.72
N VAL A 290 20.03 0.28 0.79
CA VAL A 290 19.54 0.33 -0.60
C VAL A 290 19.07 -1.07 -1.03
N SER A 291 18.15 -1.13 -1.98
CA SER A 291 17.80 -2.36 -2.68
C SER A 291 18.91 -2.78 -3.63
N GLY A 292 19.30 -4.05 -3.59
CA GLY A 292 20.31 -4.60 -4.50
C GLY A 292 19.73 -5.18 -5.80
N ASP A 293 18.40 -5.20 -5.94
CA ASP A 293 17.65 -5.92 -6.97
C ASP A 293 17.94 -5.40 -8.38
N ASP A 294 17.92 -4.07 -8.53
CA ASP A 294 18.02 -3.37 -9.81
C ASP A 294 19.36 -2.64 -9.97
N LEU A 295 20.25 -2.75 -9.00
CA LEU A 295 21.41 -1.87 -8.85
C LEU A 295 22.60 -2.42 -9.64
N VAL A 296 22.94 -1.74 -10.74
CA VAL A 296 23.94 -2.19 -11.73
C VAL A 296 25.35 -1.78 -11.31
N GLU A 297 25.50 -0.54 -10.82
CA GLU A 297 26.81 0.02 -10.47
C GLU A 297 26.76 0.82 -9.16
N LEU A 298 27.81 0.65 -8.36
CA LEU A 298 28.09 1.42 -7.15
C LEU A 298 29.42 2.17 -7.34
N PRO A 299 29.52 3.44 -6.92
CA PRO A 299 30.80 4.13 -6.82
C PRO A 299 31.78 3.29 -5.99
N THR A 300 32.87 2.81 -6.60
CA THR A 300 33.86 1.94 -5.95
C THR A 300 34.39 2.54 -4.63
N ALA A 301 34.47 3.87 -4.56
CA ALA A 301 34.89 4.60 -3.36
C ALA A 301 33.90 4.56 -2.18
N LEU A 302 32.63 4.16 -2.38
CA LEU A 302 31.69 3.88 -1.28
C LEU A 302 31.98 2.52 -0.63
N CYS A 303 32.61 1.60 -1.36
CA CYS A 303 33.01 0.28 -0.86
C CYS A 303 34.39 0.28 -0.20
N ASP A 304 35.13 1.40 -0.28
CA ASP A 304 36.44 1.52 0.37
C ASP A 304 36.30 1.57 1.90
N ALA A 305 37.05 0.71 2.58
CA ALA A 305 37.07 0.52 4.03
C ALA A 305 37.51 1.77 4.84
N SER A 306 37.85 2.87 4.18
CA SER A 306 38.19 4.16 4.80
C SER A 306 36.97 5.01 5.17
N THR A 307 35.77 4.65 4.72
CA THR A 307 34.55 5.38 5.09
C THR A 307 33.93 4.80 6.36
N PRO A 308 33.43 5.62 7.31
CA PRO A 308 32.69 5.13 8.49
C PRO A 308 31.28 4.60 8.14
N LEU A 309 31.02 4.38 6.86
CA LEU A 309 29.71 4.11 6.30
C LEU A 309 29.34 2.63 6.45
N LYS A 310 28.29 2.34 7.20
CA LYS A 310 27.65 1.04 7.25
C LYS A 310 26.70 0.93 6.07
N PHE A 311 27.19 0.30 5.00
CA PHE A 311 26.38 -0.04 3.83
C PHE A 311 25.63 -1.35 4.07
N ILE A 312 24.31 -1.34 3.88
CA ILE A 312 23.47 -2.53 3.93
C ILE A 312 22.69 -2.62 2.61
N SER A 313 23.16 -3.44 1.68
CA SER A 313 22.38 -3.85 0.52
C SER A 313 21.45 -5.00 0.91
N LEU A 314 20.15 -4.87 0.62
CA LEU A 314 19.15 -5.86 1.06
C LEU A 314 18.84 -6.94 0.03
N MET A 315 19.62 -7.07 -1.06
CA MET A 315 19.62 -8.25 -1.92
C MET A 315 21.03 -8.76 -2.18
N ASP A 316 21.14 -10.09 -2.20
CA ASP A 316 22.36 -10.89 -2.26
C ASP A 316 23.46 -10.22 -3.09
N ASN A 317 24.54 -9.88 -2.41
CA ASN A 317 25.76 -9.29 -2.95
C ASN A 317 26.21 -10.02 -4.24
N PRO A 318 26.03 -9.48 -5.46
CA PRO A 318 26.67 -10.02 -6.64
C PRO A 318 27.97 -9.27 -6.95
N ILE A 319 28.53 -8.54 -5.97
CA ILE A 319 29.80 -7.82 -6.13
C ILE A 319 31.00 -8.78 -5.97
N ASP A 320 30.78 -10.05 -5.61
CA ASP A 320 31.82 -11.07 -5.52
C ASP A 320 31.98 -11.90 -6.82
N LYS A 321 32.04 -11.20 -7.96
CA LYS A 321 32.63 -11.74 -9.21
C LYS A 321 33.65 -10.77 -9.78
N THR A 322 34.62 -10.39 -8.98
CA THR A 322 35.92 -9.91 -9.49
C THR A 322 37.04 -10.81 -8.97
N GLN A 323 37.05 -12.05 -9.46
CA GLN A 323 38.30 -12.72 -9.78
C GLN A 323 38.18 -13.30 -11.19
N CYS A 324 39.20 -13.00 -11.99
CA CYS A 324 39.42 -13.44 -13.35
C CYS A 324 39.02 -14.90 -13.56
N GLN A 325 38.25 -15.17 -14.62
CA GLN A 325 38.65 -16.08 -15.67
C GLN A 325 37.66 -16.00 -16.82
N ASP A 326 38.23 -15.97 -18.02
CA ASP A 326 37.58 -16.21 -19.29
C ASP A 326 36.55 -17.35 -19.16
N MET A 327 35.35 -17.13 -19.69
CA MET A 327 34.64 -18.05 -20.59
C MET A 327 33.27 -17.42 -20.89
N ASP A 328 32.96 -17.37 -22.19
CA ASP A 328 31.63 -17.13 -22.74
C ASP A 328 30.54 -17.80 -21.90
N GLU A 329 29.52 -17.04 -21.53
CA GLU A 329 28.15 -17.54 -21.54
C GLU A 329 27.18 -16.34 -21.53
N THR A 330 26.55 -16.15 -22.68
CA THR A 330 25.51 -15.17 -22.97
C THR A 330 24.35 -15.34 -22.00
N ILE A 331 24.19 -14.43 -21.04
CA ILE A 331 23.02 -14.39 -20.16
C ILE A 331 21.97 -13.52 -20.85
N GLU A 332 21.08 -14.17 -21.60
CA GLU A 332 19.87 -13.54 -22.13
C GLU A 332 18.96 -13.10 -20.97
N SER A 333 18.48 -11.86 -21.06
CA SER A 333 17.63 -11.25 -20.03
C SER A 333 16.27 -11.95 -19.97
N GLU A 334 15.60 -11.96 -18.81
CA GLU A 334 14.25 -12.53 -18.68
C GLU A 334 13.22 -11.85 -19.61
N GLN A 335 13.50 -10.63 -20.08
CA GLN A 335 12.71 -9.93 -21.09
C GLN A 335 12.87 -10.55 -22.48
N ASP A 336 14.06 -11.05 -22.82
CA ASP A 336 14.32 -11.76 -24.08
C ASP A 336 13.65 -13.14 -24.08
N ARG A 337 13.66 -13.86 -22.93
CA ARG A 337 12.88 -15.10 -22.78
C ARG A 337 11.38 -14.88 -22.96
N GLN A 338 10.83 -13.83 -22.33
CA GLN A 338 9.40 -13.51 -22.48
C GLN A 338 9.06 -13.05 -23.90
N HIS A 339 9.98 -12.39 -24.61
CA HIS A 339 9.80 -12.02 -26.01
C HIS A 339 9.84 -13.25 -26.92
N PHE A 340 10.80 -14.15 -26.70
CA PHE A 340 10.94 -15.41 -27.44
C PHE A 340 9.72 -16.32 -27.24
N ASP A 341 9.25 -16.47 -26.00
CA ASP A 341 8.05 -17.28 -25.69
C ASP A 341 6.78 -16.70 -26.35
N LYS A 342 6.70 -15.37 -26.48
CA LYS A 342 5.57 -14.68 -27.12
C LYS A 342 5.59 -14.80 -28.64
N GLU A 343 6.76 -14.72 -29.25
CA GLU A 343 6.92 -14.93 -30.70
C GLU A 343 6.78 -16.41 -31.08
N PHE A 344 7.27 -17.33 -30.23
CA PHE A 344 7.04 -18.78 -30.39
C PHE A 344 5.55 -19.13 -30.29
N MET A 345 4.82 -18.58 -29.31
CA MET A 345 3.37 -18.77 -29.20
C MET A 345 2.60 -18.17 -30.38
N LYS A 346 3.04 -17.04 -30.95
CA LYS A 346 2.43 -16.50 -32.17
C LYS A 346 2.66 -17.40 -33.39
N ALA A 347 3.90 -17.83 -33.61
CA ALA A 347 4.24 -18.72 -34.73
C ALA A 347 3.49 -20.07 -34.63
N TYR A 348 3.33 -20.59 -33.41
CA TYR A 348 2.55 -21.80 -33.16
C TYR A 348 1.04 -21.63 -33.43
N ILE A 349 0.47 -20.48 -33.09
CA ILE A 349 -0.93 -20.15 -33.41
C ILE A 349 -1.13 -19.94 -34.92
N GLU A 350 -0.13 -19.41 -35.62
CA GLU A 350 -0.16 -19.19 -37.06
C GLU A 350 -0.04 -20.51 -37.85
N ASP A 351 0.85 -21.43 -37.44
CA ASP A 351 0.96 -22.80 -37.98
C ASP A 351 -0.33 -23.62 -37.73
N LEU A 352 -0.98 -23.44 -36.57
CA LEU A 352 -2.29 -24.07 -36.31
C LEU A 352 -3.41 -23.53 -37.22
N ARG A 353 -3.38 -22.23 -37.57
CA ARG A 353 -4.34 -21.64 -38.53
C ARG A 353 -4.08 -22.08 -39.97
N GLU A 354 -2.83 -22.31 -40.35
CA GLU A 354 -2.49 -22.85 -41.68
C GLU A 354 -2.90 -24.33 -41.82
N ARG A 355 -2.84 -25.11 -40.74
CA ARG A 355 -3.27 -26.52 -40.72
C ARG A 355 -4.79 -26.73 -40.73
N GLU A 356 -5.58 -25.73 -40.36
CA GLU A 356 -7.05 -25.76 -40.48
C GLU A 356 -7.56 -25.37 -41.88
N ALA A 357 -6.68 -24.88 -42.77
CA ALA A 357 -7.03 -24.64 -44.17
C ALA A 357 -6.88 -25.92 -45.01
N VAL A 358 -7.98 -26.66 -45.17
CA VAL A 358 -8.05 -27.79 -46.12
C VAL A 358 -7.72 -27.30 -47.55
N PRO A 359 -6.83 -27.97 -48.31
CA PRO A 359 -6.48 -27.56 -49.66
C PRO A 359 -7.63 -27.83 -50.64
N SER A 360 -7.97 -26.83 -51.45
CA SER A 360 -9.09 -26.85 -52.39
C SER A 360 -8.68 -26.81 -53.86
N TYR A 361 -7.71 -27.61 -54.32
CA TYR A 361 -7.62 -27.98 -55.74
C TYR A 361 -6.62 -29.10 -56.02
N THR A 362 -7.08 -30.16 -56.69
CA THR A 362 -6.24 -31.14 -57.37
C THR A 362 -5.95 -30.66 -58.79
N THR A 363 -4.72 -30.23 -59.07
CA THR A 363 -4.28 -30.01 -60.45
C THR A 363 -3.90 -31.36 -61.07
N LYS A 364 -4.64 -31.78 -62.11
CA LYS A 364 -4.33 -32.95 -62.93
C LYS A 364 -2.93 -32.79 -63.54
N VAL A 365 -2.06 -33.78 -63.33
CA VAL A 365 -0.82 -33.94 -64.10
C VAL A 365 -1.00 -35.15 -65.00
N SER A 366 -0.99 -34.92 -66.31
CA SER A 366 -1.07 -35.93 -67.37
C SER A 366 0.33 -36.40 -67.76
N PHE A 367 0.53 -37.72 -67.82
CA PHE A 367 1.76 -38.34 -68.32
C PHE A 367 1.64 -38.64 -69.82
N SER A 368 2.64 -38.25 -70.61
CA SER A 368 2.85 -38.72 -71.98
C SER A 368 4.07 -39.63 -72.03
N LEU A 369 3.86 -40.90 -72.35
CA LEU A 369 4.93 -41.86 -72.70
C LEU A 369 5.31 -41.63 -74.18
N GLN A 370 6.60 -41.39 -74.44
CA GLN A 370 7.20 -41.68 -75.73
C GLN A 370 8.00 -42.99 -75.58
N LEU A 371 7.63 -43.96 -76.42
CA LEU A 371 8.36 -45.20 -76.68
C LEU A 371 9.57 -44.93 -77.56
#